data_AF-A0A7J6WFH0-F1
#
_entry.id   AF-A0A7J6WFH0-F1
#
_cell.length_a   1.000
_cell.length_b   1.000
_cell.length_c   1.000
_cell.angle_alpha   90.00
_cell.angle_beta   90.00
_cell.angle_gamma   90.00
#
_symmetry.space_group_name_H-M   'P 1'
#
loop_
_entity.id
_entity.type
_entity.pdbx_description
1 polymer ?
#
loop_
_entity_poly.entity_id
_entity_poly.type
_entity_poly.pdbx_seq_one_letter_code
_entity_poly.pdbx_strand_id
1 'polypeptide(L)'
;MFGTQSRGDISHDFHPIMQYYRPSIHTRRANIVVKFQDLYGFNVEGNVDDVNILNEVREKVRQQGRVWWALEASKGANWYLQPQTPSLSEGITAASRKLSALANTIALKRLIRKGIPPILRPKVWLSVSGAAKKRSTVPESYYNDLIKAVEGMVTPASKQIDHVSIIFFICKMC
;
A
#
# COMPACT_ATOMS: atom_id res chain seq x y z
N MET A 1 -11.73 -47.78 -74.44
CA MET A 1 -12.26 -46.40 -74.40
C MET A 1 -13.17 -46.31 -73.18
N PHE A 2 -12.74 -45.54 -72.16
CA PHE A 2 -13.46 -44.82 -71.06
C PHE A 2 -14.76 -45.43 -70.46
N GLY A 3 -15.07 -45.44 -69.16
CA GLY A 3 -14.57 -44.77 -67.95
C GLY A 3 -15.49 -45.14 -66.76
N THR A 4 -14.92 -45.26 -65.55
CA THR A 4 -15.19 -44.45 -64.33
C THR A 4 -16.26 -44.96 -63.33
N GLN A 5 -15.80 -45.16 -62.09
CA GLN A 5 -16.55 -45.40 -60.84
C GLN A 5 -17.42 -44.20 -60.44
N SER A 6 -18.42 -44.40 -59.56
CA SER A 6 -18.97 -43.46 -58.56
C SER A 6 -20.40 -43.93 -58.19
N ARG A 7 -20.96 -43.89 -56.97
CA ARG A 7 -20.57 -43.48 -55.61
C ARG A 7 -21.85 -43.77 -54.79
N GLY A 8 -21.73 -44.41 -53.63
CA GLY A 8 -22.89 -44.72 -52.78
C GLY A 8 -23.50 -43.46 -52.19
N ASP A 9 -24.83 -43.34 -52.28
CA ASP A 9 -25.62 -42.37 -51.54
C ASP A 9 -26.27 -43.08 -50.35
N ILE A 10 -25.60 -43.02 -49.19
CA ILE A 10 -26.23 -43.27 -47.90
C ILE A 10 -26.52 -41.90 -47.31
N SER A 11 -27.77 -41.47 -47.41
CA SER A 11 -28.26 -40.26 -46.75
C SER A 11 -28.13 -40.45 -45.23
N HIS A 12 -27.20 -39.72 -44.60
CA HIS A 12 -27.17 -39.55 -43.15
C HIS A 12 -27.77 -38.19 -42.83
N ASP A 13 -28.96 -38.22 -42.24
CA ASP A 13 -29.58 -37.06 -41.61
C ASP A 13 -28.68 -36.53 -40.49
N PHE A 14 -27.90 -35.49 -40.79
CA PHE A 14 -27.17 -34.72 -39.79
C PHE A 14 -28.15 -33.80 -39.07
N HIS A 15 -28.70 -34.27 -37.95
CA HIS A 15 -29.26 -33.39 -36.94
C HIS A 15 -28.11 -32.82 -36.08
N PRO A 16 -27.78 -31.51 -36.14
CA PRO A 16 -26.85 -30.94 -35.18
C PRO A 16 -27.54 -30.91 -33.82
N ILE A 17 -27.12 -31.81 -32.92
CA ILE A 17 -27.41 -31.69 -31.49
C ILE A 17 -26.77 -30.37 -31.05
N MET A 18 -27.59 -29.32 -30.87
CA MET A 18 -27.18 -28.11 -30.15
C MET A 18 -26.78 -28.54 -28.74
N GLN A 19 -25.48 -28.77 -28.54
CA GLN A 19 -24.88 -28.85 -27.23
C GLN A 19 -25.04 -27.46 -26.60
N TYR A 20 -26.04 -27.32 -25.74
CA TYR A 20 -26.14 -26.18 -24.84
C TYR A 20 -24.85 -26.13 -24.03
N TYR A 21 -23.93 -25.25 -24.43
CA TYR A 21 -22.70 -24.98 -23.70
C TYR A 21 -23.10 -24.52 -22.29
N ARG A 22 -22.99 -25.42 -21.32
CA ARG A 22 -23.06 -25.08 -19.90
C ARG A 22 -21.91 -24.09 -19.66
N PRO A 23 -22.18 -22.82 -19.30
CA PRO A 23 -21.12 -21.86 -19.05
C PRO A 23 -20.19 -22.42 -17.99
N SER A 24 -18.88 -22.37 -18.26
CA SER A 24 -17.82 -22.79 -17.34
C SER A 24 -18.03 -22.15 -15.95
N ILE A 25 -17.71 -22.90 -14.90
CA ILE A 25 -17.81 -22.41 -13.51
C ILE A 25 -16.99 -21.13 -13.31
N HIS A 26 -15.88 -20.98 -14.05
CA HIS A 26 -15.08 -19.76 -14.08
C HIS A 26 -15.88 -18.54 -14.58
N THR A 27 -16.73 -18.73 -15.60
CA THR A 27 -17.56 -17.65 -16.17
C THR A 27 -18.71 -17.25 -15.24
N ARG A 28 -19.18 -18.16 -14.36
CA ARG A 28 -20.22 -17.85 -13.36
C ARG A 28 -19.66 -17.11 -12.13
N ARG A 29 -18.39 -17.33 -11.76
CA ARG A 29 -17.74 -16.61 -10.65
C ARG A 29 -17.33 -15.18 -10.98
N ALA A 30 -17.04 -14.89 -12.24
CA ALA A 30 -16.57 -13.57 -12.68
C ALA A 30 -17.60 -12.42 -12.56
N ASN A 31 -18.84 -12.70 -12.13
CA ASN A 31 -19.93 -11.71 -12.07
C ASN A 31 -20.47 -11.47 -10.65
N ILE A 32 -19.79 -11.95 -9.61
CA ILE A 32 -20.15 -11.67 -8.22
C ILE A 32 -19.25 -10.54 -7.73
N VAL A 33 -19.77 -9.31 -7.81
CA VAL A 33 -19.12 -8.13 -7.24
C VAL A 33 -19.50 -8.04 -5.76
N VAL A 34 -18.51 -8.10 -4.88
CA VAL A 34 -18.66 -8.00 -3.43
C VAL A 34 -18.06 -6.68 -2.97
N LYS A 35 -18.75 -5.99 -2.06
CA LYS A 35 -18.20 -4.83 -1.35
C LYS A 35 -17.34 -5.33 -0.20
N PHE A 36 -16.07 -4.96 -0.17
CA PHE A 36 -15.15 -5.31 0.91
C PHE A 36 -14.32 -4.11 1.35
N GLN A 37 -13.73 -4.18 2.54
CA GLN A 37 -12.95 -3.09 3.11
C GLN A 37 -11.44 -3.34 2.97
N ASP A 38 -10.73 -2.41 2.33
CA ASP A 38 -9.27 -2.42 2.19
C ASP A 38 -8.56 -2.19 3.55
N LEU A 39 -7.26 -2.42 3.59
CA LEU A 39 -6.34 -2.22 4.73
C LEU A 39 -6.37 -0.82 5.32
N TYR A 40 -6.83 0.17 4.54
CA TYR A 40 -6.95 1.57 4.94
C TYR A 40 -8.38 1.97 5.31
N GLY A 41 -9.33 1.04 5.30
CA GLY A 41 -10.71 1.30 5.70
C GLY A 41 -11.65 1.74 4.57
N PHE A 42 -11.17 1.78 3.32
CA PHE A 42 -11.99 2.13 2.16
C PHE A 42 -12.86 0.96 1.71
N ASN A 43 -14.11 1.23 1.37
CA ASN A 43 -15.00 0.25 0.78
C ASN A 43 -14.74 0.17 -0.73
N VAL A 44 -14.34 -1.00 -1.20
CA VAL A 44 -14.03 -1.27 -2.60
C VAL A 44 -14.99 -2.35 -3.11
N GLU A 45 -15.48 -2.18 -4.33
CA GLU A 45 -16.24 -3.18 -5.06
C GLU A 45 -15.28 -4.01 -5.91
N GLY A 46 -15.28 -5.32 -5.75
CA GLY A 46 -14.42 -6.20 -6.54
C GLY A 46 -14.85 -7.65 -6.52
N ASN A 47 -14.12 -8.48 -7.23
CA ASN A 47 -14.41 -9.91 -7.36
C ASN A 47 -14.02 -10.67 -6.08
N VAL A 48 -14.52 -11.89 -5.93
CA VAL A 48 -14.14 -12.82 -4.86
C VAL A 48 -12.63 -13.10 -4.86
N ASP A 49 -11.99 -13.11 -6.03
CA ASP A 49 -10.54 -13.29 -6.15
C ASP A 49 -9.77 -12.08 -5.57
N ASP A 50 -10.29 -10.86 -5.74
CA ASP A 50 -9.69 -9.64 -5.17
C ASP A 50 -9.77 -9.63 -3.64
N VAL A 51 -10.89 -10.12 -3.08
CA VAL A 51 -11.05 -10.32 -1.64
C VAL A 51 -10.02 -11.31 -1.09
N ASN A 52 -9.78 -12.41 -1.83
CA ASN A 52 -8.82 -13.42 -1.42
C ASN A 52 -7.37 -12.88 -1.45
N ILE A 53 -7.01 -12.14 -2.51
CA ILE A 53 -5.73 -11.45 -2.60
C ILE A 53 -5.59 -10.46 -1.43
N LEU A 54 -6.63 -9.68 -1.15
CA LEU A 54 -6.60 -8.71 -0.06
C LEU A 54 -6.38 -9.39 1.30
N ASN A 55 -7.00 -10.54 1.52
CA ASN A 55 -6.79 -11.31 2.75
C ASN A 55 -5.34 -11.82 2.86
N GLU A 56 -4.74 -12.26 1.76
CA GLU A 56 -3.33 -12.65 1.73
C GLU A 56 -2.40 -11.46 2.04
N VAL A 57 -2.68 -10.28 1.46
CA VAL A 57 -1.90 -9.06 1.74
C VAL A 57 -2.07 -8.65 3.20
N ARG A 58 -3.27 -8.72 3.77
CA ARG A 58 -3.54 -8.47 5.19
C ARG A 58 -2.70 -9.37 6.08
N GLU A 59 -2.63 -10.66 5.76
CA GLU A 59 -1.82 -11.62 6.49
C GLU A 59 -0.32 -11.33 6.35
N LYS A 60 0.16 -10.95 5.16
CA LYS A 60 1.56 -10.53 4.95
C LYS A 60 1.89 -9.28 5.75
N VAL A 61 1.00 -8.27 5.79
CA VAL A 61 1.18 -7.07 6.62
C VAL A 61 1.21 -7.42 8.11
N ARG A 62 0.37 -8.36 8.55
CA ARG A 62 0.35 -8.86 9.93
C ARG A 62 1.64 -9.59 10.29
N GLN A 63 2.16 -10.43 9.39
CA GLN A 63 3.46 -11.10 9.55
C GLN A 63 4.60 -10.10 9.66
N GLN A 64 4.62 -9.07 8.80
CA GLN A 64 5.60 -8.00 8.90
C GLN A 64 5.46 -7.23 10.22
N GLY A 65 4.23 -6.98 10.69
CA GLY A 65 3.96 -6.41 12.01
C GLY A 65 4.58 -7.21 13.14
N ARG A 66 4.53 -8.55 13.08
CA ARG A 66 5.20 -9.40 14.08
C ARG A 66 6.72 -9.27 14.06
N VAL A 67 7.33 -9.17 12.87
CA VAL A 67 8.78 -8.93 12.76
C VAL A 67 9.15 -7.57 13.35
N TRP A 68 8.34 -6.55 13.08
CA TRP A 68 8.51 -5.21 13.67
C TRP A 68 8.42 -5.26 15.20
N TRP A 69 7.42 -5.94 15.76
CA TRP A 69 7.29 -6.10 17.21
C TRP A 69 8.41 -6.91 17.84
N ALA A 70 8.84 -8.01 17.21
CA ALA A 70 9.96 -8.80 17.70
C ALA A 70 11.27 -7.98 17.71
N LEU A 71 11.46 -7.13 16.70
CA LEU A 71 12.61 -6.24 16.66
C LEU A 71 12.53 -5.12 17.70
N GLU A 72 11.34 -4.58 17.93
CA GLU A 72 11.10 -3.58 18.98
C GLU A 72 11.28 -4.18 20.39
N ALA A 73 10.89 -5.44 20.60
CA ALA A 73 11.14 -6.15 21.85
C ALA A 73 12.65 -6.43 22.09
N SER A 74 13.40 -6.74 21.03
CA SER A 74 14.84 -7.05 21.14
C SER A 74 15.74 -5.81 21.21
N LYS A 75 15.45 -4.76 20.44
CA LYS A 75 16.25 -3.52 20.40
C LYS A 75 15.76 -2.45 21.40
N GLY A 76 14.56 -2.61 21.95
CA GLY A 76 13.91 -1.66 22.81
C GLY A 76 12.88 -0.79 22.08
N ALA A 77 11.93 -0.25 22.87
CA ALA A 77 10.91 0.64 22.37
C ALA A 77 11.52 1.87 21.68
N ASN A 78 10.97 2.25 20.53
CA ASN A 78 11.43 3.42 19.78
C ASN A 78 12.89 3.36 19.30
N TRP A 79 13.45 2.18 19.04
CA TRP A 79 14.82 2.03 18.51
C TRP A 79 15.11 2.81 17.21
N TYR A 80 14.06 3.20 16.48
CA TYR A 80 14.11 4.03 15.26
C TYR A 80 14.11 5.56 15.54
N LEU A 81 13.99 5.97 16.80
CA LEU A 81 14.25 7.35 17.26
C LEU A 81 15.75 7.49 17.59
N GLN A 82 16.63 7.23 16.61
CA GLN A 82 18.05 7.50 16.82
C GLN A 82 18.26 9.03 16.74
N PRO A 83 18.77 9.70 17.77
CA PRO A 83 19.16 11.10 17.66
C PRO A 83 20.31 11.19 16.66
N GLN A 84 20.03 11.74 15.48
CA GLN A 84 21.03 12.11 14.47
C GLN A 84 21.79 13.38 14.90
N THR A 85 22.17 13.48 16.16
CA THR A 85 23.05 14.51 16.68
C THR A 85 24.35 13.84 17.09
N PRO A 86 25.38 13.85 16.23
CA PRO A 86 26.73 13.62 16.72
C PRO A 86 27.06 14.77 17.67
N SER A 87 26.94 14.57 18.98
CA SER A 87 27.72 15.39 19.90
C SER A 87 29.17 15.05 19.62
N LEU A 88 29.89 16.04 19.09
CA LEU A 88 31.33 16.01 18.86
C LEU A 88 32.05 16.00 20.23
N SER A 89 31.89 14.93 20.99
CA SER A 89 32.62 14.73 22.22
C SER A 89 32.72 13.23 22.50
N GLU A 90 33.97 12.81 22.74
CA GLU A 90 34.37 11.60 23.47
C GLU A 90 34.46 10.27 22.69
N GLY A 91 35.68 10.03 22.21
CA GLY A 91 36.42 8.80 22.55
C GLY A 91 36.01 7.52 21.82
N ILE A 92 36.84 6.49 21.95
CA ILE A 92 36.84 5.22 21.19
C ILE A 92 35.50 4.45 21.29
N THR A 93 34.66 4.76 22.29
CA THR A 93 33.28 4.25 22.47
C THR A 93 32.26 4.85 21.49
N ALA A 94 32.54 6.04 20.93
CA ALA A 94 31.72 6.66 19.89
C ALA A 94 31.79 5.89 18.56
N ALA A 95 32.87 5.17 18.27
CA ALA A 95 32.99 4.37 17.04
C ALA A 95 32.03 3.16 17.06
N SER A 96 31.95 2.43 18.18
CA SER A 96 31.00 1.32 18.37
C SER A 96 29.53 1.81 18.36
N ARG A 97 29.25 2.98 18.96
CA ARG A 97 27.93 3.64 18.85
C ARG A 97 27.59 4.07 17.42
N LYS A 98 28.56 4.59 16.67
CA LYS A 98 28.40 4.94 15.24
C LYS A 98 28.17 3.71 14.37
N LEU A 99 28.87 2.60 14.65
CA LEU A 99 28.73 1.35 13.91
C LEU A 99 27.40 0.65 14.21
N SER A 100 26.97 0.62 15.48
CA SER A 100 25.66 0.11 15.87
C SER A 100 24.51 0.99 15.37
N ALA A 101 24.66 2.32 15.39
CA ALA A 101 23.71 3.24 14.76
C ALA A 101 23.64 3.02 13.24
N LEU A 102 24.77 2.82 12.56
CA LEU A 102 24.80 2.50 11.13
C LEU A 102 24.12 1.16 10.84
N ALA A 103 24.40 0.11 11.62
CA ALA A 103 23.75 -1.19 11.50
C ALA A 103 22.23 -1.09 11.73
N ASN A 104 21.81 -0.29 12.71
CA ASN A 104 20.39 -0.01 12.99
C ASN A 104 19.73 0.73 11.83
N THR A 105 20.38 1.74 11.24
CA THR A 105 19.83 2.46 10.08
C THR A 105 19.73 1.59 8.83
N ILE A 106 20.69 0.69 8.59
CA ILE A 106 20.63 -0.30 7.50
C ILE A 106 19.47 -1.28 7.73
N ALA A 107 19.31 -1.80 8.95
CA ALA A 107 18.20 -2.67 9.31
C ALA A 107 16.85 -1.96 9.15
N LEU A 108 16.74 -0.72 9.62
CA LEU A 108 15.55 0.12 9.47
C LEU A 108 15.21 0.36 7.99
N LYS A 109 16.20 0.70 7.16
CA LYS A 109 16.01 0.88 5.71
C LYS A 109 15.52 -0.40 5.03
N ARG A 110 16.02 -1.57 5.44
CA ARG A 110 15.56 -2.87 4.93
C ARG A 110 14.11 -3.15 5.33
N LEU A 111 13.71 -2.82 6.56
CA LEU A 111 12.34 -3.01 7.05
C LEU A 111 11.36 -2.05 6.38
N ILE A 112 11.72 -0.79 6.22
CA ILE A 112 10.89 0.21 5.54
C ILE A 112 10.60 -0.23 4.09
N ARG A 113 11.59 -0.80 3.40
CA ARG A 113 11.42 -1.35 2.04
C ARG A 113 10.47 -2.56 1.99
N LYS A 114 10.33 -3.31 3.10
CA LYS A 114 9.38 -4.43 3.18
C LYS A 114 7.97 -3.94 3.53
N GLY A 115 7.87 -2.87 4.32
CA GLY A 115 6.62 -2.23 4.68
C GLY A 115 6.63 -1.79 6.14
N ILE A 116 5.99 -0.65 6.42
CA ILE A 116 5.76 -0.17 7.79
C ILE A 116 4.31 -0.52 8.17
N PRO A 117 4.10 -1.22 9.30
CA PRO A 117 2.77 -1.49 9.83
C PRO A 117 1.98 -0.19 10.03
N PRO A 118 0.67 -0.15 9.70
CA PRO A 118 -0.13 1.08 9.76
C PRO A 118 -0.03 1.84 11.10
N ILE A 119 -0.03 1.12 12.22
CA ILE A 119 0.02 1.66 13.59
C ILE A 119 1.33 2.41 13.86
N LEU A 120 2.44 1.97 13.27
CA LEU A 120 3.76 2.54 13.50
C LEU A 120 4.10 3.68 12.52
N ARG A 121 3.32 3.83 11.43
CA ARG A 121 3.59 4.86 10.41
C ARG A 121 3.70 6.27 10.98
N PRO A 122 2.80 6.76 11.86
CA PRO A 122 2.92 8.12 12.38
C PRO A 122 4.24 8.37 13.11
N LYS A 123 4.71 7.41 13.91
CA LYS A 123 5.96 7.51 14.67
C LYS A 123 7.19 7.38 13.78
N VAL A 124 7.22 6.37 12.91
CA VAL A 124 8.35 6.08 12.04
C VAL A 124 8.51 7.17 10.98
N TRP A 125 7.43 7.61 10.35
CA TRP A 125 7.49 8.69 9.35
C TRP A 125 7.91 10.03 9.96
N LEU A 126 7.43 10.35 11.16
CA LEU A 126 7.84 11.57 11.87
C LEU A 126 9.35 11.59 12.16
N SER A 127 9.91 10.44 12.55
CA SER A 127 11.34 10.27 12.81
C SER A 127 12.18 10.33 11.52
N VAL A 128 11.82 9.53 10.52
CA VAL A 128 12.62 9.33 9.30
C VAL A 128 12.60 10.54 8.37
N SER A 129 11.49 11.29 8.32
CA SER A 129 11.36 12.47 7.44
C SER A 129 12.17 13.69 7.90
N GLY A 130 12.71 13.67 9.13
CA GLY A 130 13.31 14.85 9.75
C GLY A 130 12.28 15.91 10.17
N ALA A 131 10.97 15.64 10.02
CA ALA A 131 9.92 16.53 10.49
C ALA A 131 9.97 16.72 12.01
N ALA A 132 10.36 15.69 12.77
CA ALA A 132 10.59 15.81 14.21
C ALA A 132 11.59 16.94 14.54
N LYS A 133 12.71 17.02 13.81
CA LYS A 133 13.73 18.04 13.99
C LYS A 133 13.23 19.44 13.63
N LYS A 134 12.48 19.55 12.52
CA LYS A 134 11.87 20.83 12.10
C LYS A 134 10.83 21.32 13.11
N ARG A 135 10.06 20.40 13.71
CA ARG A 135 9.09 20.73 14.77
C ARG A 135 9.77 21.16 16.06
N SER A 136 10.90 20.56 16.43
CA SER A 136 11.61 20.94 17.67
C SER A 136 12.34 22.28 17.57
N THR A 137 12.70 22.73 16.37
CA THR A 137 13.39 24.03 16.16
C THR A 137 12.47 25.24 16.22
N VAL A 138 11.17 25.01 16.32
CA VAL A 138 10.14 26.02 16.09
C VAL A 138 9.13 25.99 17.25
N PRO A 139 8.59 27.13 17.70
CA PRO A 139 7.55 27.16 18.72
C PRO A 139 6.31 26.36 18.31
N GLU A 140 5.60 25.80 19.29
CA GLU A 140 4.36 25.06 19.05
C GLU A 140 3.27 25.92 18.38
N SER A 141 3.29 27.24 18.60
CA SER A 141 2.34 28.17 17.97
C SER A 141 2.59 28.42 16.49
N TYR A 142 3.81 28.20 15.98
CA TYR A 142 4.22 28.65 14.65
C TYR A 142 3.28 28.20 13.54
N TYR A 143 2.89 26.93 13.55
CA TYR A 143 1.99 26.41 12.51
C TYR A 143 0.59 27.02 12.62
N ASN A 144 0.09 27.24 13.84
CA ASN A 144 -1.20 27.88 14.08
C ASN A 144 -1.18 29.35 13.65
N ASP A 145 -0.07 30.06 13.87
CA ASP A 145 0.10 31.45 13.47
C ASP A 145 0.14 31.59 11.95
N LEU A 146 0.79 30.65 11.24
CA LEU A 146 0.75 30.57 9.77
C LEU A 146 -0.66 30.30 9.22
N ILE A 147 -1.44 29.44 9.89
CA ILE A 147 -2.83 29.19 9.48
C ILE A 147 -3.66 30.46 9.62
N LYS A 148 -3.60 31.11 10.80
CA LYS A 148 -4.35 32.35 11.06
C LYS A 148 -3.99 33.47 10.09
N ALA A 149 -2.72 33.55 9.69
CA ALA A 149 -2.27 34.56 8.72
C ALA A 149 -2.88 34.35 7.32
N VAL A 150 -3.21 33.12 6.95
CA VAL A 150 -3.75 32.75 5.62
C VAL A 150 -5.27 32.55 5.64
N GLU A 151 -5.87 32.45 6.82
CA GLU A 151 -7.31 32.29 7.01
C GLU A 151 -8.08 33.46 6.38
N GLY A 152 -8.98 33.15 5.43
CA GLY A 152 -9.75 34.15 4.69
C GLY A 152 -9.05 34.74 3.46
N MET A 153 -7.79 34.42 3.20
CA MET A 153 -7.08 34.87 2.00
C MET A 153 -7.26 33.90 0.83
N VAL A 154 -7.78 34.39 -0.30
CA VAL A 154 -7.87 33.60 -1.54
C VAL A 154 -6.63 33.85 -2.40
N THR A 155 -5.63 32.96 -2.26
CA THR A 155 -4.44 32.98 -3.12
C THR A 155 -4.65 32.09 -4.35
N PRO A 156 -3.88 32.28 -5.44
CA PRO A 156 -3.87 31.35 -6.57
C PRO A 156 -3.57 29.90 -6.13
N ALA A 157 -2.73 29.73 -5.11
CA ALA A 157 -2.41 28.42 -4.54
C ALA A 157 -3.64 27.81 -3.82
N SER A 158 -4.39 28.60 -3.06
CA SER A 158 -5.62 28.15 -2.40
C SER A 158 -6.65 27.63 -3.41
N LYS A 159 -6.85 28.35 -4.53
CA LYS A 159 -7.75 27.91 -5.61
C LYS A 159 -7.30 26.58 -6.22
N GLN A 160 -5.99 26.42 -6.46
CA GLN A 160 -5.45 25.16 -6.97
C GLN A 160 -5.67 24.01 -5.98
N ILE A 161 -5.50 24.25 -4.69
CA ILE A 161 -5.77 23.25 -3.64
C ILE A 161 -7.24 22.84 -3.66
N ASP A 162 -8.18 23.79 -3.78
CA ASP A 162 -9.62 23.48 -3.83
C ASP A 162 -9.95 22.60 -5.04
N HIS A 163 -9.47 22.98 -6.22
CA HIS A 163 -9.65 22.20 -7.46
C HIS A 163 -9.07 20.78 -7.34
N VAL A 164 -7.83 20.64 -6.86
CA VAL A 164 -7.17 19.34 -6.72
C VAL A 164 -7.84 18.50 -5.62
N SER A 165 -8.25 19.11 -4.51
CA SER A 165 -8.89 18.40 -3.40
C SER A 165 -10.21 17.79 -3.84
N ILE A 166 -11.04 18.54 -4.58
CA ILE A 166 -12.30 18.06 -5.13
C ILE A 166 -12.07 16.84 -6.04
N ILE A 167 -11.11 16.93 -6.96
CA ILE A 167 -10.80 15.84 -7.89
C ILE A 167 -10.24 14.61 -7.14
N PHE A 168 -9.33 14.83 -6.19
CA PHE A 168 -8.66 13.74 -5.47
C PHE A 168 -9.61 12.97 -4.54
N PHE A 169 -10.60 13.64 -3.93
CA PHE A 169 -11.60 12.98 -3.11
C PHE A 169 -12.71 12.31 -3.94
N ILE A 170 -13.13 12.91 -5.06
CA ILE A 170 -14.14 12.29 -5.94
C ILE A 170 -13.59 11.04 -6.65
N CYS A 171 -12.37 11.09 -7.20
CA CYS A 171 -11.72 9.89 -7.80
C CYS A 171 -11.42 8.78 -6.79
N LYS A 172 -11.57 9.02 -5.49
CA LYS A 172 -11.36 8.03 -4.44
C LYS A 172 -12.68 7.40 -3.96
N MET A 173 -13.83 7.93 -4.39
CA MET A 173 -15.18 7.40 -4.08
C MET A 173 -15.88 6.73 -5.28
N CYS A 174 -15.38 6.91 -6.51
CA CYS A 174 -15.77 6.13 -7.69
C CYS A 174 -14.82 4.94 -7.87
#